data_AF-A0A1E5SHC9-F1
#
_entry.id   AF-A0A1E5SHC9-F1
#
_cell.length_a   1.000
_cell.length_b   1.000
_cell.length_c   1.000
_cell.angle_alpha   90.00
_cell.angle_beta   90.00
_cell.angle_gamma   90.00
#
_symmetry.space_group_name_H-M   'P 1'
#
loop_
_entity.id
_entity.type
_entity.pdbx_description
1 polymer ?
#
loop_
_entity_poly.entity_id
_entity_poly.type
_entity_poly.pdbx_seq_one_letter_code
_entity_poly.pdbx_strand_id
1 'polypeptide(L)'
;MYQVLDKDMIELEIVTYLTETKRGFKPKTLLCKIVNAILYKLKTGVQWCYLPIETLFSNEKLHYKTIFGHYRKWNQQEIWKILLDTALKK
;
A
#
# COMPACT_ATOMS: atom_id res chain seq x y z
N MET A 1 -12.54 11.19 -10.31
CA MET A 1 -12.80 9.95 -9.56
C MET A 1 -11.58 9.05 -9.72
N TYR A 2 -10.84 8.74 -8.65
CA TYR A 2 -9.70 7.81 -8.74
C TYR A 2 -10.25 6.40 -8.95
N GLN A 3 -9.84 5.73 -10.04
CA GLN A 3 -10.06 4.31 -10.19
C GLN A 3 -9.15 3.59 -9.19
N VAL A 4 -9.80 3.01 -8.17
CA VAL A 4 -9.17 2.03 -7.30
C VAL A 4 -8.67 0.90 -8.19
N LEU A 5 -7.36 0.62 -8.14
CA LEU A 5 -6.81 -0.55 -8.79
C LEU A 5 -7.52 -1.79 -8.24
N ASP A 6 -7.80 -2.74 -9.12
CA ASP A 6 -8.55 -3.92 -8.76
C ASP A 6 -7.83 -4.65 -7.62
N LYS A 7 -8.59 -5.00 -6.58
CA LYS A 7 -8.06 -5.54 -5.34
C LYS A 7 -7.20 -6.78 -5.61
N ASP A 8 -7.67 -7.62 -6.53
CA ASP A 8 -7.04 -8.88 -6.88
C ASP A 8 -5.72 -8.66 -7.64
N MET A 9 -5.65 -7.62 -8.48
CA MET A 9 -4.41 -7.21 -9.15
C MET A 9 -3.36 -6.74 -8.14
N ILE A 10 -3.77 -5.93 -7.15
CA ILE A 10 -2.87 -5.49 -6.07
C ILE A 10 -2.38 -6.68 -5.23
N GLU A 11 -3.27 -7.61 -4.90
CA GLU A 11 -2.92 -8.78 -4.11
C GLU A 11 -1.94 -9.71 -4.85
N LEU A 12 -2.16 -9.96 -6.14
CA LEU A 12 -1.32 -10.86 -6.94
C LEU A 12 0.03 -10.24 -7.33
N GLU A 13 0.07 -8.97 -7.70
CA GLU A 13 1.29 -8.35 -8.27
C GLU A 13 2.12 -7.56 -7.26
N ILE A 14 1.55 -7.16 -6.12
CA ILE A 14 2.25 -6.33 -5.14
C ILE A 14 2.35 -7.02 -3.79
N VAL A 15 1.23 -7.52 -3.25
CA VAL A 15 1.21 -8.12 -1.91
C VAL A 15 2.06 -9.39 -1.84
N THR A 16 2.17 -10.15 -2.92
CA THR A 16 3.05 -11.32 -3.04
C THR A 16 4.54 -11.01 -2.80
N TYR A 17 5.00 -9.81 -3.16
CA TYR A 17 6.38 -9.37 -2.94
C TYR A 17 6.59 -8.72 -1.57
N LEU A 18 5.51 -8.37 -0.87
CA LEU A 18 5.59 -7.90 0.50
C LEU A 18 5.96 -9.09 1.39
N THR A 19 7.17 -9.07 1.94
CA THR A 19 7.63 -10.12 2.85
C THR A 19 6.66 -10.25 4.02
N GLU A 20 6.10 -11.45 4.20
CA GLU A 20 5.30 -11.75 5.39
C GLU A 20 6.14 -11.50 6.64
N THR A 21 5.61 -10.71 7.57
CA THR A 21 6.26 -10.49 8.85
C THR A 21 6.38 -11.82 9.59
N LYS A 22 7.61 -12.31 9.78
CA LYS A 22 7.95 -13.57 10.49
C LYS A 22 7.40 -13.66 11.92
N ARG A 23 6.94 -12.55 12.52
CA ARG A 23 6.26 -12.48 13.81
C ARG A 23 5.21 -11.37 13.79
N GLY A 24 4.02 -11.65 14.33
CA GLY A 24 2.94 -10.68 14.53
C GLY A 24 1.57 -11.20 14.05
N PHE A 25 0.51 -10.62 14.61
CA PHE A 25 -0.87 -10.88 14.20
C PHE A 25 -1.04 -10.60 12.70
N LYS A 26 -1.72 -11.48 11.96
CA LYS A 26 -2.14 -11.17 10.58
C LYS A 26 -2.95 -9.86 10.64
N PRO A 27 -2.56 -8.81 9.90
CA PRO A 27 -3.30 -7.55 9.95
C PRO A 27 -4.75 -7.83 9.52
N LYS A 28 -5.71 -7.49 10.38
CA LYS A 28 -7.16 -7.54 10.07
C LYS A 28 -7.51 -6.57 8.93
N THR A 29 -6.72 -5.51 8.79
CA THR A 29 -6.74 -4.54 7.70
C THR A 29 -6.09 -5.15 6.46
N LEU A 30 -6.83 -5.15 5.35
CA LEU A 30 -6.34 -5.65 4.07
C LEU A 30 -5.08 -4.88 3.65
N LEU A 31 -3.93 -5.55 3.59
CA LEU A 31 -2.66 -5.00 3.08
C LEU A 31 -2.84 -4.31 1.74
N CYS A 32 -3.73 -4.82 0.88
CA CYS A 32 -4.04 -4.23 -0.40
C CYS A 32 -4.68 -2.82 -0.28
N LYS A 33 -5.44 -2.50 0.77
CA LYS A 33 -5.92 -1.13 1.01
C LYS A 33 -4.77 -0.17 1.38
N ILE A 34 -3.82 -0.64 2.19
CA ILE A 34 -2.63 0.14 2.54
C ILE A 34 -1.79 0.40 1.29
N VAL A 35 -1.57 -0.63 0.48
CA VAL A 35 -0.88 -0.50 -0.81
C VAL A 35 -1.62 0.47 -1.72
N ASN A 36 -2.94 0.35 -1.86
CA ASN A 36 -3.74 1.26 -2.69
C ASN A 36 -3.64 2.72 -2.21
N ALA A 37 -3.62 2.96 -0.90
CA ALA A 37 -3.42 4.31 -0.36
C ALA A 37 -2.01 4.87 -0.67
N ILE A 38 -0.99 4.02 -0.64
CA ILE A 38 0.37 4.39 -1.04
C ILE A 38 0.43 4.68 -2.55
N LEU A 39 -0.19 3.86 -3.38
CA LEU A 39 -0.26 4.07 -4.82
C LEU A 39 -1.00 5.37 -5.16
N TYR A 40 -2.10 5.66 -4.45
CA TYR A 40 -2.79 6.94 -4.55
C TYR A 40 -1.85 8.12 -4.25
N LYS A 41 -1.09 8.02 -3.14
CA LYS A 41 -0.07 9.02 -2.76
C LYS A 41 0.98 9.19 -3.86
N LEU A 42 1.51 8.09 -4.42
CA LEU A 42 2.55 8.14 -5.45
C LEU A 42 2.02 8.71 -6.78
N LYS A 43 0.78 8.36 -7.16
CA LYS A 43 0.15 8.85 -8.38
C LYS A 43 -0.22 10.33 -8.31
N THR A 44 -0.74 10.79 -7.17
CA THR A 44 -1.29 12.14 -7.01
C THR A 44 -0.32 13.13 -6.38
N GLY A 45 0.72 12.67 -5.69
CA GLY A 45 1.68 13.52 -4.98
C GLY A 45 1.16 14.16 -3.69
N VAL A 46 -0.12 13.97 -3.32
CA VAL A 46 -0.78 14.58 -2.14
C VAL A 46 -0.01 14.38 -0.84
N GLN A 47 0.04 15.32 0.11
CA GLN A 47 0.74 15.04 1.38
C GLN A 47 0.08 13.90 2.17
N TRP A 48 0.84 13.17 2.98
CA TRP A 48 0.32 12.03 3.77
C TRP A 48 -0.87 12.41 4.65
N CYS A 49 -0.85 13.61 5.25
CA CYS A 49 -1.93 14.13 6.09
C CYS A 49 -3.24 14.39 5.32
N TYR A 50 -3.15 14.59 4.00
CA TYR A 50 -4.29 14.88 3.12
C TYR A 50 -4.75 13.64 2.33
N LEU A 51 -4.29 12.44 2.71
CA LEU A 51 -4.83 11.21 2.14
C LEU A 51 -6.34 11.13 2.46
N PRO A 52 -7.19 10.77 1.49
CA PRO A 52 -8.62 10.67 1.71
C PRO A 52 -8.95 9.33 2.40
N ILE A 53 -8.50 9.19 3.65
CA ILE A 53 -8.57 7.95 4.44
C ILE A 53 -10.00 7.44 4.54
N GLU A 54 -10.97 8.32 4.80
CA GLU A 54 -12.38 7.95 4.94
C GLU A 54 -12.94 7.31 3.67
N THR A 55 -12.49 7.75 2.50
CA THR A 55 -12.91 7.17 1.22
C THR A 55 -12.21 5.84 0.93
N LEU A 56 -10.94 5.72 1.30
CA LEU A 56 -10.12 4.53 1.06
C LEU A 56 -10.39 3.40 2.07
N PHE A 57 -10.83 3.76 3.28
CA PHE A 57 -11.02 2.89 4.43
C PHE A 57 -12.42 3.11 5.03
N SER A 58 -13.46 2.88 4.22
CA SER A 58 -14.85 3.26 4.52
C SER A 58 -15.42 2.79 5.87
N ASN A 59 -14.81 1.79 6.52
CA ASN A 59 -15.25 1.25 7.81
C ASN A 59 -14.11 1.04 8.83
N GLU A 60 -12.89 1.47 8.52
CA GLU A 60 -11.71 1.20 9.36
C GLU A 60 -11.15 2.52 9.90
N LYS A 61 -10.98 2.62 11.23
CA LYS A 61 -10.26 3.72 11.87
C LYS A 61 -8.76 3.57 11.64
N LEU A 62 -8.32 3.79 10.41
CA LEU A 62 -6.89 3.86 10.07
C LEU A 62 -6.42 5.31 10.11
N HIS A 63 -5.17 5.53 10.49
CA HIS A 63 -4.56 6.86 10.48
C HIS A 63 -3.45 6.91 9.41
N TYR A 64 -3.24 8.06 8.75
CA TYR A 64 -2.22 8.18 7.69
C TYR A 64 -0.82 7.80 8.19
N LYS A 65 -0.54 8.04 9.48
CA LYS A 65 0.73 7.64 10.13
C LYS A 65 1.00 6.15 10.02
N THR A 66 -0.05 5.32 10.09
CA THR A 66 0.07 3.86 9.90
C THR A 66 0.49 3.54 8.47
N ILE A 67 -0.15 4.17 7.48
CA ILE A 67 0.17 4.02 6.06
C ILE A 67 1.62 4.44 5.79
N PHE A 68 2.02 5.58 6.33
CA PHE A 68 3.40 6.08 6.21
C PHE A 68 4.41 5.14 6.88
N GLY A 69 4.08 4.55 8.02
CA GLY A 69 4.91 3.55 8.69
C GLY A 69 5.17 2.32 7.81
N HIS A 70 4.13 1.79 7.17
CA HIS A 70 4.26 0.70 6.21
C HIS A 70 5.11 1.10 5.00
N TYR A 71 4.83 2.26 4.40
CA TYR A 71 5.62 2.79 3.30
C TYR A 71 7.11 2.87 3.64
N ARG A 72 7.45 3.46 4.79
CA ARG A 72 8.84 3.62 5.24
C ARG A 72 9.52 2.27 5.44
N LYS A 73 8.84 1.32 6.10
CA LYS A 73 9.37 -0.03 6.33
C LYS A 73 9.65 -0.75 5.01
N TRP A 74 8.70 -0.72 4.07
CA TRP A 74 8.87 -1.39 2.78
C TRP A 74 9.89 -0.70 1.87
N ASN A 75 10.04 0.62 2.00
CA ASN A 75 11.11 1.36 1.32
C ASN A 75 12.50 0.96 1.82
N GLN A 76 12.67 0.71 3.13
CA GLN A 76 13.92 0.18 3.68
C GLN A 76 14.24 -1.23 3.20
N GLN A 77 13.22 -2.00 2.81
CA GLN A 77 13.37 -3.35 2.25
C GLN A 77 13.53 -3.33 0.72
N GLU A 78 13.71 -2.15 0.10
CA GLU A 78 13.77 -1.95 -1.35
C GLU A 78 12.58 -2.54 -2.14
N ILE A 79 11.45 -2.81 -1.49
CA ILE A 79 10.33 -3.54 -2.13
C ILE A 79 9.78 -2.75 -3.32
N TRP A 80 9.65 -1.42 -3.19
CA TRP A 80 9.18 -0.57 -4.29
C TRP A 80 10.10 -0.60 -5.51
N LYS A 81 11.41 -0.71 -5.29
CA LYS A 81 12.42 -0.80 -6.36
C LYS A 81 12.33 -2.14 -7.07
N ILE A 82 12.19 -3.24 -6.31
CA ILE A 82 11.99 -4.59 -6.86
C ILE A 82 10.70 -4.65 -7.69
N LEU A 83 9.61 -4.08 -7.19
CA LEU A 83 8.33 -4.01 -7.92
C LEU A 83 8.45 -3.23 -9.23
N LEU A 84 9.08 -2.05 -9.20
CA LEU A 84 9.32 -1.24 -10.40
C LEU A 84 10.19 -1.98 -11.43
N ASP A 85 11.29 -2.60 -10.98
CA ASP A 85 12.18 -3.36 -11.86
C ASP A 85 11.49 -4.59 -12.46
N THR A 86 10.63 -5.27 -11.69
CA THR A 86 9.84 -6.40 -12.18
C THR A 86 8.80 -5.96 -13.22
N ALA A 87 8.13 -4.83 -12.97
CA ALA A 87 7.14 -4.28 -13.89
C ALA A 87 7.77 -3.77 -15.21
N LEU A 88 9.00 -3.26 -15.17
CA LEU A 88 9.73 -2.81 -16.36
C LEU A 88 10.34 -3.95 -17.20
N LYS A 89 10.44 -5.16 -16.62
CA LYS A 89 10.96 -6.37 -17.30
C LYS A 89 9.87 -7.22 -17.97
N LYS A 90 8.60 -6.92 -17.70
CA LYS A 90 7.43 -7.50 -18.40
C LYS A 90 7.18 -6.73 -19.70
#